data_AF-A0A0W1ENL7-F1
#
_entry.id   AF-A0A0W1ENL7-F1
#
_cell.length_a   1.000
_cell.length_b   1.000
_cell.length_c   1.000
_cell.angle_alpha   90.00
_cell.angle_beta   90.00
_cell.angle_gamma   90.00
#
_symmetry.space_group_name_H-M   'P 1'
#
loop_
_entity.id
_entity.type
_entity.pdbx_description
1 polymer ?
#
loop_
_entity_poly.entity_id
_entity_poly.type
_entity_poly.pdbx_seq_one_letter_code
_entity_poly.pdbx_strand_id
1 'polypeptide(L)'
;MTTEASDAADAVLYPDLRDPRVMVAVARPWRPAAASLWALAARLTRLLAEAREPLIGQIKLAWWRDMMATLANDPDALPKGEPLLAELAATWGGQAGLDALVDAAEAMLLAEDDDARREAAESFGARLFALSSAQGGDDPRGRRWGLLWGAVQQEEAAAARALFAAAGATLAPRGAFAGDRALLMLDRWAAAIAKRGGERRWRSEGALLFRVGLMGR
;
A
#
# COMPACT_ATOMS: atom_id res chain seq x y z
N MET A 1 -29.33 -11.29 -11.06
CA MET A 1 -28.47 -11.45 -12.24
C MET A 1 -27.84 -10.09 -12.51
N THR A 2 -26.54 -10.00 -12.25
CA THR A 2 -25.58 -8.91 -12.56
C THR A 2 -25.82 -7.51 -11.98
N THR A 3 -25.44 -7.33 -10.72
CA THR A 3 -24.91 -6.06 -10.19
C THR A 3 -23.58 -6.36 -9.50
N GLU A 4 -22.56 -6.75 -10.27
CA GLU A 4 -21.18 -7.00 -9.79
C GLU A 4 -20.12 -6.44 -10.75
N ALA A 5 -20.47 -5.37 -11.48
CA ALA A 5 -19.57 -4.74 -12.45
C ALA A 5 -19.43 -3.23 -12.22
N SER A 6 -19.47 -2.78 -10.96
CA SER A 6 -19.23 -1.37 -10.60
C SER A 6 -18.04 -1.19 -9.66
N ASP A 7 -17.04 -2.05 -9.76
CA ASP A 7 -15.82 -1.99 -8.93
C ASP A 7 -14.53 -1.82 -9.76
N ALA A 8 -14.66 -1.51 -11.07
CA ALA A 8 -13.58 -1.63 -12.04
C ALA A 8 -13.14 -0.30 -12.71
N ALA A 9 -13.48 0.86 -12.16
CA ALA A 9 -13.04 2.14 -12.73
C ALA A 9 -12.78 3.27 -11.74
N ASP A 10 -12.51 2.97 -10.47
CA ASP A 10 -11.67 3.88 -9.68
C ASP A 10 -10.28 3.77 -10.28
N ALA A 11 -9.91 4.77 -11.07
CA ALA A 11 -8.57 4.86 -11.65
C ALA A 11 -7.57 4.79 -10.50
N VAL A 12 -6.94 3.62 -10.30
CA VAL A 12 -6.06 3.36 -9.16
C VAL A 12 -5.03 4.49 -9.09
N LEU A 13 -5.19 5.38 -8.10
CA LEU A 13 -4.48 6.66 -8.04
C LEU A 13 -3.00 6.50 -7.67
N TYR A 14 -2.63 5.34 -7.13
CA TYR A 14 -1.28 4.93 -6.79
C TYR A 14 -0.94 3.55 -7.41
N PRO A 15 0.35 3.16 -7.51
CA PRO A 15 0.76 1.83 -7.96
C PRO A 15 0.25 0.73 -7.03
N ASP A 16 -0.28 -0.37 -7.56
CA ASP A 16 -0.75 -1.52 -6.78
C ASP A 16 -0.05 -2.81 -7.25
N LEU A 17 0.45 -3.63 -6.33
CA LEU A 17 1.09 -4.91 -6.65
C LEU A 17 0.13 -5.91 -7.30
N ARG A 18 -1.18 -5.79 -7.02
CA ARG A 18 -2.24 -6.61 -7.61
C ARG A 18 -2.44 -6.32 -9.09
N ASP A 19 -1.88 -5.23 -9.62
CA ASP A 19 -1.84 -4.99 -11.07
C ASP A 19 -1.18 -6.19 -11.77
N PRO A 20 -1.83 -6.83 -12.76
CA PRO A 20 -1.29 -8.01 -13.43
C PRO A 20 0.13 -7.83 -13.99
N ARG A 21 0.48 -6.60 -14.39
CA ARG A 21 1.80 -6.24 -14.93
C ARG A 21 2.89 -6.29 -13.86
N VAL A 22 2.56 -6.04 -12.59
CA VAL A 22 3.48 -6.12 -11.45
C VAL A 22 3.45 -7.53 -10.85
N MET A 23 2.26 -8.11 -10.68
CA MET A 23 2.06 -9.44 -10.08
C MET A 23 2.86 -10.55 -10.79
N VAL A 24 3.09 -10.43 -12.11
CA VAL A 24 3.91 -11.40 -12.85
C VAL A 24 5.36 -11.50 -12.32
N ALA A 25 5.88 -10.41 -11.75
CA ALA A 25 7.22 -10.33 -11.17
C ALA A 25 7.31 -10.90 -9.74
N VAL A 26 6.17 -11.18 -9.10
CA VAL A 26 6.10 -11.85 -7.79
C VAL A 26 6.25 -13.36 -7.98
N ALA A 27 7.05 -13.98 -7.11
CA ALA A 27 7.23 -15.43 -7.09
C ALA A 27 5.89 -16.15 -6.96
N ARG A 28 5.61 -17.12 -7.84
CA ARG A 28 4.30 -17.81 -7.92
C ARG A 28 3.74 -18.27 -6.57
N PRO A 29 4.52 -18.94 -5.70
CA PRO A 29 4.01 -19.39 -4.40
C PRO A 29 3.60 -18.23 -3.46
N TRP A 30 4.19 -17.04 -3.64
CA TRP A 30 3.94 -15.88 -2.79
C TRP A 30 2.77 -15.01 -3.27
N ARG A 31 2.28 -15.21 -4.50
CA ARG A 31 1.23 -14.37 -5.08
C ARG A 31 -0.05 -14.28 -4.25
N PRO A 32 -0.59 -15.37 -3.66
CA PRO A 32 -1.80 -15.27 -2.85
C PRO A 32 -1.62 -14.37 -1.63
N ALA A 33 -0.51 -14.52 -0.91
CA ALA A 33 -0.21 -13.72 0.27
C ALA A 33 0.12 -12.26 -0.07
N ALA A 34 0.84 -12.03 -1.18
CA ALA A 34 1.08 -10.69 -1.68
C ALA A 34 -0.24 -10.00 -2.11
N ALA A 35 -1.16 -10.74 -2.73
CA ALA A 35 -2.46 -10.20 -3.11
C ALA A 35 -3.34 -9.84 -1.90
N SER A 36 -3.42 -10.70 -0.88
CA SER A 36 -4.21 -10.45 0.33
C SER A 36 -3.63 -9.30 1.17
N LEU A 37 -2.30 -9.18 1.27
CA LEU A 37 -1.62 -8.05 1.91
C LEU A 37 -1.97 -6.72 1.23
N TRP A 38 -1.89 -6.66 -0.10
CA TRP A 38 -2.20 -5.43 -0.84
C TRP A 38 -3.72 -5.14 -0.87
N ALA A 39 -4.56 -6.16 -0.73
CA ALA A 39 -5.99 -5.98 -0.49
C ALA A 39 -6.28 -5.38 0.89
N LEU A 40 -5.54 -5.77 1.93
CA LEU A 40 -5.57 -5.12 3.25
C LEU A 40 -5.16 -3.65 3.15
N ALA A 41 -4.03 -3.35 2.51
CA ALA A 41 -3.57 -1.97 2.32
C ALA A 41 -4.62 -1.11 1.60
N ALA A 42 -5.25 -1.64 0.55
CA ALA A 42 -6.33 -0.96 -0.17
C ALA A 42 -7.58 -0.76 0.71
N ARG A 43 -7.94 -1.74 1.53
CA ARG A 43 -9.07 -1.63 2.48
C ARG A 43 -8.83 -0.55 3.53
N LEU A 44 -7.62 -0.50 4.11
CA LEU A 44 -7.23 0.55 5.06
C LEU A 44 -7.25 1.94 4.40
N THR A 45 -6.75 2.04 3.17
CA THR A 45 -6.77 3.28 2.37
C THR A 45 -8.20 3.80 2.17
N ARG A 46 -9.12 2.89 1.82
CA ARG A 46 -10.54 3.22 1.65
C ARG A 46 -11.19 3.66 2.96
N LEU A 47 -10.86 3.00 4.07
CA LEU A 47 -11.34 3.38 5.40
C LEU A 47 -10.92 4.81 5.74
N LEU A 48 -9.66 5.19 5.48
CA LEU A 48 -9.19 6.56 5.67
C LEU A 48 -9.95 7.57 4.79
N ALA A 49 -10.18 7.24 3.52
CA ALA A 49 -10.91 8.12 2.59
C ALA A 49 -12.39 8.30 2.97
N GLU A 50 -13.01 7.30 3.60
CA GLU A 50 -14.42 7.36 4.04
C GLU A 50 -14.57 7.96 5.46
N ALA A 51 -13.49 8.09 6.23
CA ALA A 51 -13.50 8.55 7.61
C ALA A 51 -13.67 10.09 7.72
N ARG A 52 -14.90 10.57 7.47
CA ARG A 52 -15.26 12.00 7.64
C ARG A 52 -15.16 12.48 9.08
N GLU A 53 -15.39 11.57 10.02
CA GLU A 53 -15.24 11.82 11.45
C GLU A 53 -14.05 11.00 11.96
N PRO A 54 -12.94 11.65 12.40
CA PRO A 54 -11.72 10.96 12.80
C PRO A 54 -11.97 9.87 13.87
N LEU A 55 -12.86 10.15 14.83
CA LEU A 55 -13.23 9.20 15.88
C LEU A 55 -13.84 7.89 15.33
N ILE A 56 -14.70 7.98 14.31
CA ILE A 56 -15.28 6.80 13.66
C ILE A 56 -14.19 6.01 12.92
N GLY A 57 -13.25 6.72 12.28
CA GLY A 57 -12.09 6.10 11.64
C GLY A 57 -11.24 5.31 12.63
N GLN A 58 -10.93 5.89 13.79
CA GLN A 58 -10.15 5.22 14.84
C GLN A 58 -10.84 3.97 15.37
N ILE A 59 -12.15 4.01 15.62
CA ILE A 59 -12.90 2.83 16.09
C ILE A 59 -12.81 1.69 15.07
N LYS A 60 -12.95 2.00 13.78
CA LYS A 60 -12.82 0.98 12.73
C LYS A 60 -11.39 0.44 12.61
N LEU A 61 -10.38 1.30 12.73
CA LEU A 61 -8.97 0.88 12.69
C LEU A 61 -8.58 0.05 13.91
N ALA A 62 -9.08 0.40 15.09
CA ALA A 62 -8.90 -0.40 16.31
C ALA A 62 -9.46 -1.82 16.12
N TRP A 63 -10.66 -1.95 15.54
CA TRP A 63 -11.20 -3.26 15.19
C TRP A 63 -10.28 -4.02 14.22
N TRP A 64 -9.77 -3.37 13.16
CA TRP A 64 -8.83 -4.01 12.24
C TRP A 64 -7.53 -4.46 12.92
N ARG A 65 -7.00 -3.66 13.85
CA ARG A 65 -5.83 -4.01 14.67
C ARG A 65 -6.10 -5.26 15.50
N ASP A 66 -7.25 -5.32 16.18
CA ASP A 66 -7.65 -6.48 16.96
C ASP A 66 -7.77 -7.73 16.08
N MET A 67 -8.28 -7.59 14.85
CA MET A 67 -8.35 -8.69 13.90
C MET A 67 -6.96 -9.14 13.42
N MET A 68 -6.01 -8.23 13.21
CA MET A 68 -4.63 -8.61 12.84
C MET A 68 -3.91 -9.29 14.01
N ALA A 69 -4.16 -8.84 15.25
CA ALA A 69 -3.66 -9.51 16.45
C ALA A 69 -4.27 -10.91 16.63
N THR A 70 -5.58 -11.05 16.37
CA THR A 70 -6.26 -12.36 16.41
C THR A 70 -5.71 -13.28 15.33
N LEU A 71 -5.55 -12.79 14.10
CA LEU A 71 -4.95 -13.52 12.98
C LEU A 71 -3.52 -14.03 13.29
N ALA A 72 -2.74 -13.27 14.06
CA ALA A 72 -1.38 -13.68 14.45
C ALA A 72 -1.37 -14.74 15.57
N ASN A 73 -2.33 -14.70 16.51
CA ASN A 73 -2.30 -15.53 17.72
C ASN A 73 -3.25 -16.73 17.66
N ASP A 74 -4.45 -16.54 17.12
CA ASP A 74 -5.51 -17.54 17.02
C ASP A 74 -6.34 -17.32 15.74
N PRO A 75 -5.82 -17.74 14.57
CA PRO A 75 -6.51 -17.55 13.29
C PRO A 75 -7.90 -18.20 13.23
N ASP A 76 -8.14 -19.26 14.01
CA ASP A 76 -9.41 -19.99 14.03
C ASP A 76 -10.51 -19.23 14.79
N ALA A 77 -10.13 -18.27 15.65
CA ALA A 77 -11.05 -17.39 16.36
C ALA A 77 -11.53 -16.18 15.53
N LEU A 78 -11.04 -16.01 14.29
CA LEU A 78 -11.49 -14.91 13.43
C LEU A 78 -12.99 -15.01 13.10
N PRO A 79 -13.69 -13.86 13.06
CA PRO A 79 -15.11 -13.84 12.74
C PRO A 79 -15.36 -14.37 11.33
N LYS A 80 -16.29 -15.31 11.21
CA LYS A 80 -16.73 -15.86 9.92
C LYS A 80 -17.66 -14.85 9.25
N GLY A 81 -17.31 -14.38 8.06
CA GLY A 81 -18.16 -13.50 7.27
C GLY A 81 -17.45 -12.37 6.53
N GLU A 82 -16.21 -12.02 6.91
CA GLU A 82 -15.40 -11.04 6.18
C GLU A 82 -14.48 -11.75 5.19
N PRO A 83 -14.69 -11.62 3.86
CA PRO A 83 -13.92 -12.36 2.86
C PRO A 83 -12.42 -12.09 2.92
N LEU A 84 -12.02 -10.84 3.16
CA LEU A 84 -10.61 -10.45 3.26
C LEU A 84 -9.93 -11.09 4.49
N LEU A 85 -10.63 -11.22 5.62
CA LEU A 85 -10.07 -11.92 6.78
C LEU A 85 -9.89 -13.41 6.50
N ALA A 86 -10.78 -14.05 5.75
CA ALA A 86 -10.60 -15.44 5.34
C ALA A 86 -9.38 -15.63 4.42
N GLU A 87 -9.17 -14.73 3.47
CA GLU A 87 -7.97 -14.74 2.60
C GLU A 87 -6.68 -14.50 3.39
N LEU A 88 -6.70 -13.55 4.33
CA LEU A 88 -5.57 -13.28 5.23
C LEU A 88 -5.31 -14.47 6.15
N ALA A 89 -6.33 -15.11 6.71
CA ALA A 89 -6.17 -16.34 7.51
C ALA A 89 -5.48 -17.47 6.72
N ALA A 90 -5.86 -17.66 5.46
CA ALA A 90 -5.29 -18.70 4.61
C ALA A 90 -3.84 -18.43 4.19
N THR A 91 -3.35 -17.18 4.26
CA THR A 91 -2.05 -16.78 3.70
C THR A 91 -1.06 -16.20 4.72
N TRP A 92 -1.57 -15.55 5.76
CA TRP A 92 -0.83 -14.86 6.82
C TRP A 92 -1.19 -15.36 8.22
N GLY A 93 -2.04 -16.39 8.36
CA GLY A 93 -2.39 -16.96 9.66
C GLY A 93 -1.14 -17.36 10.46
N GLY A 94 -1.07 -16.89 11.71
CA GLY A 94 0.08 -17.13 12.59
C GLY A 94 1.29 -16.23 12.32
N GLN A 95 1.22 -15.28 11.38
CA GLN A 95 2.28 -14.31 11.12
C GLN A 95 1.99 -12.97 11.83
N ALA A 96 3.00 -12.42 12.50
CA ALA A 96 2.92 -11.10 13.13
C ALA A 96 3.27 -9.97 12.14
N GLY A 97 2.93 -8.72 12.50
CA GLY A 97 3.38 -7.51 11.82
C GLY A 97 2.35 -6.83 10.90
N LEU A 98 1.21 -7.48 10.62
CA LEU A 98 0.12 -6.83 9.87
C LEU A 98 -0.57 -5.72 10.68
N ASP A 99 -0.54 -5.81 12.01
CA ASP A 99 -0.98 -4.78 12.95
C ASP A 99 -0.19 -3.47 12.78
N ALA A 100 1.13 -3.56 12.55
CA ALA A 100 1.97 -2.38 12.33
C ALA A 100 1.57 -1.58 11.08
N LEU A 101 0.97 -2.24 10.08
CA LEU A 101 0.41 -1.57 8.90
C LEU A 101 -0.88 -0.82 9.26
N VAL A 102 -1.71 -1.38 10.15
CA VAL A 102 -2.90 -0.70 10.69
C VAL A 102 -2.49 0.52 11.53
N ASP A 103 -1.44 0.39 12.35
CA ASP A 103 -0.89 1.50 13.13
C ASP A 103 -0.38 2.65 12.25
N ALA A 104 0.27 2.33 11.12
CA ALA A 104 0.69 3.35 10.17
C ALA A 104 -0.50 4.06 9.50
N ALA A 105 -1.59 3.34 9.23
CA ALA A 105 -2.81 3.95 8.71
C ALA A 105 -3.47 4.87 9.76
N GLU A 106 -3.52 4.45 11.02
CA GLU A 106 -4.02 5.30 12.11
C GLU A 106 -3.16 6.54 12.31
N ALA A 107 -1.83 6.42 12.23
CA ALA A 107 -0.94 7.58 12.29
C ALA A 107 -1.25 8.61 11.20
N MET A 108 -1.61 8.17 9.98
CA MET A 108 -2.04 9.07 8.91
C MET A 108 -3.39 9.73 9.21
N LEU A 109 -4.35 8.98 9.79
CA LEU A 109 -5.65 9.51 10.18
C LEU A 109 -5.52 10.64 11.22
N LEU A 110 -4.55 10.53 12.12
CA LEU A 110 -4.35 11.43 13.25
C LEU A 110 -3.31 12.53 13.00
N ALA A 111 -2.74 12.59 11.80
CA ALA A 111 -1.71 13.56 11.49
C ALA A 111 -2.29 14.99 11.37
N GLU A 112 -1.92 15.85 12.31
CA GLU A 112 -2.42 17.23 12.39
C GLU A 112 -1.59 18.23 11.58
N ASP A 113 -0.30 17.95 11.39
CA ASP A 113 0.64 18.80 10.65
C ASP A 113 1.33 18.06 9.48
N ASP A 114 2.03 18.82 8.64
CA ASP A 114 2.67 18.31 7.42
C ASP A 114 3.82 17.34 7.69
N ASP A 115 4.52 17.50 8.81
CA ASP A 115 5.61 16.62 9.20
C ASP A 115 5.08 15.26 9.66
N ALA A 116 4.04 15.26 10.50
CA ALA A 116 3.32 14.06 10.93
C ALA A 116 2.70 13.32 9.74
N ARG A 117 2.08 14.04 8.77
CA ARG A 117 1.52 13.43 7.55
C ARG A 117 2.58 12.76 6.71
N ARG A 118 3.73 13.43 6.55
CA ARG A 118 4.88 12.90 5.82
C ARG A 118 5.44 11.65 6.49
N GLU A 119 5.65 11.69 7.80
CA GLU A 119 6.17 10.55 8.56
C GLU A 119 5.22 9.35 8.49
N ALA A 120 3.91 9.58 8.70
CA ALA A 120 2.90 8.53 8.60
C ALA A 120 2.84 7.91 7.19
N ALA A 121 2.90 8.74 6.13
CA ALA A 121 2.95 8.29 4.75
C ALA A 121 4.18 7.40 4.48
N GLU A 122 5.37 7.87 4.89
CA GLU A 122 6.61 7.12 4.74
C GLU A 122 6.56 5.79 5.50
N SER A 123 6.04 5.79 6.72
CA SER A 123 5.91 4.62 7.58
C SER A 123 4.98 3.57 6.96
N PHE A 124 3.80 3.99 6.46
CA PHE A 124 2.86 3.09 5.81
C PHE A 124 3.48 2.39 4.60
N GLY A 125 4.15 3.15 3.73
CA GLY A 125 4.85 2.59 2.57
C GLY A 125 6.00 1.66 2.96
N ALA A 126 6.79 2.04 3.98
CA ALA A 126 7.92 1.23 4.44
C ALA A 126 7.50 -0.11 5.02
N ARG A 127 6.42 -0.15 5.81
CA ARG A 127 5.86 -1.39 6.38
C ARG A 127 5.24 -2.27 5.31
N LEU A 128 4.50 -1.68 4.37
CA LEU A 128 3.93 -2.44 3.25
C LEU A 128 5.02 -3.11 2.41
N PHE A 129 6.14 -2.42 2.12
CA PHE A 129 7.25 -2.99 1.36
C PHE A 129 8.02 -4.07 2.14
N ALA A 130 8.21 -3.89 3.45
CA ALA A 130 8.82 -4.91 4.30
C ALA A 130 8.00 -6.21 4.26
N LEU A 131 6.70 -6.11 4.54
CA LEU A 131 5.77 -7.25 4.46
C LEU A 131 5.75 -7.87 3.06
N SER A 132 5.77 -7.06 2.01
CA SER A 132 5.75 -7.54 0.62
C SER A 132 7.01 -8.32 0.22
N SER A 133 8.16 -7.95 0.78
CA SER A 133 9.45 -8.62 0.57
C SER A 133 9.71 -9.76 1.55
N ALA A 134 8.74 -10.10 2.41
CA ALA A 134 8.87 -11.03 3.53
C ALA A 134 10.06 -10.69 4.46
N GLN A 135 10.41 -9.41 4.54
CA GLN A 135 11.39 -8.87 5.49
C GLN A 135 10.65 -8.31 6.70
N GLY A 136 11.17 -8.56 7.90
CA GLY A 136 10.64 -7.93 9.12
C GLY A 136 11.03 -6.45 9.21
N GLY A 137 10.25 -5.67 9.96
CA GLY A 137 10.54 -4.25 10.26
C GLY A 137 10.08 -3.28 9.18
N ASP A 138 10.77 -2.14 9.07
CA ASP A 138 10.50 -1.10 8.07
C ASP A 138 11.46 -1.22 6.88
N ASP A 139 10.94 -1.19 5.66
CA ASP A 139 11.75 -1.15 4.45
C ASP A 139 11.80 0.27 3.87
N PRO A 140 12.93 0.99 3.97
CA PRO A 140 13.03 2.37 3.50
C PRO A 140 12.77 2.51 1.99
N ARG A 141 12.82 1.42 1.21
CA ARG A 141 12.48 1.40 -0.21
C ARG A 141 11.00 1.73 -0.47
N GLY A 142 10.13 1.50 0.51
CA GLY A 142 8.70 1.79 0.43
C GLY A 142 8.33 3.25 0.65
N ARG A 143 9.23 4.09 1.17
CA ARG A 143 8.93 5.48 1.56
C ARG A 143 8.40 6.31 0.39
N ARG A 144 9.00 6.18 -0.80
CA ARG A 144 8.53 6.90 -2.00
C ARG A 144 7.09 6.54 -2.34
N TRP A 145 6.78 5.25 -2.30
CA TRP A 145 5.42 4.76 -2.58
C TRP A 145 4.45 5.28 -1.51
N GLY A 146 4.86 5.24 -0.25
CA GLY A 146 4.09 5.76 0.89
C GLY A 146 3.77 7.24 0.77
N LEU A 147 4.75 8.08 0.41
CA LEU A 147 4.55 9.52 0.15
C LEU A 147 3.55 9.77 -0.98
N LEU A 148 3.64 9.00 -2.07
CA LEU A 148 2.67 9.09 -3.18
C LEU A 148 1.27 8.70 -2.73
N TRP A 149 1.15 7.59 -1.98
CA TRP A 149 -0.11 7.15 -1.39
C TRP A 149 -0.68 8.23 -0.46
N GLY A 150 0.13 8.79 0.43
CA GLY A 150 -0.30 9.83 1.35
C GLY A 150 -0.76 11.09 0.64
N ALA A 151 -0.15 11.46 -0.49
CA ALA A 151 -0.58 12.57 -1.32
C ALA A 151 -1.99 12.38 -1.88
N VAL A 152 -2.36 11.14 -2.23
CA VAL A 152 -3.71 10.78 -2.70
C VAL A 152 -4.76 10.86 -1.59
N GLN A 153 -4.35 10.72 -0.33
CA GLN A 153 -5.25 10.84 0.82
C GLN A 153 -5.56 12.30 1.19
N GLN A 154 -4.87 13.29 0.62
CA GLN A 154 -5.06 14.69 0.98
C GLN A 154 -6.17 15.34 0.16
N GLU A 155 -7.13 15.96 0.84
CA GLU A 155 -8.12 16.84 0.19
C GLU A 155 -7.53 18.20 -0.20
N GLU A 156 -6.58 18.70 0.60
CA GLU A 156 -5.93 19.97 0.35
C GLU A 156 -4.84 19.85 -0.73
N ALA A 157 -4.99 20.62 -1.82
CA ALA A 157 -4.05 20.58 -2.94
C ALA A 157 -2.62 20.98 -2.56
N ALA A 158 -2.43 21.83 -1.55
CA ALA A 158 -1.09 22.22 -1.08
C ALA A 158 -0.39 21.05 -0.37
N ALA A 159 -1.07 20.39 0.57
CA ALA A 159 -0.57 19.21 1.27
C ALA A 159 -0.27 18.06 0.29
N ALA A 160 -1.17 17.79 -0.67
CA ALA A 160 -0.94 16.80 -1.72
C ALA A 160 0.33 17.09 -2.54
N ARG A 161 0.51 18.35 -2.96
CA ARG A 161 1.70 18.79 -3.73
C ARG A 161 2.99 18.63 -2.94
N ALA A 162 2.98 18.93 -1.64
CA ALA A 162 4.15 18.76 -0.78
C ALA A 162 4.58 17.29 -0.72
N LEU A 163 3.64 16.36 -0.56
CA LEU A 163 3.90 14.92 -0.54
C LEU A 163 4.35 14.39 -1.92
N PHE A 164 3.76 14.85 -3.02
CA PHE A 164 4.25 14.52 -4.37
C PHE A 164 5.70 15.01 -4.59
N ALA A 165 6.02 16.22 -4.14
CA ALA A 165 7.37 16.77 -4.23
C ALA A 165 8.37 15.94 -3.41
N ALA A 166 8.01 15.57 -2.17
CA ALA A 166 8.81 14.70 -1.32
C ALA A 166 9.03 13.31 -1.96
N ALA A 167 7.99 12.71 -2.53
CA ALA A 167 8.10 11.44 -3.27
C ALA A 167 9.06 11.57 -4.48
N GLY A 168 8.97 12.68 -5.22
CA GLY A 168 9.85 12.97 -6.36
C GLY A 168 11.31 13.18 -5.97
N ALA A 169 11.56 13.72 -4.77
CA ALA A 169 12.88 13.95 -4.21
C ALA A 169 13.49 12.71 -3.52
N THR A 170 12.67 11.73 -3.14
CA THR A 170 13.14 10.51 -2.47
C THR A 170 14.05 9.73 -3.40
N LEU A 171 15.27 9.43 -2.98
CA LEU A 171 16.24 8.64 -3.73
C LEU A 171 16.33 7.22 -3.15
N ALA A 172 16.35 6.24 -4.04
CA ALA A 172 16.65 4.85 -3.67
C ALA A 172 18.10 4.53 -4.09
N PRO A 173 18.91 3.91 -3.23
CA PRO A 173 20.26 3.47 -3.59
C PRO A 173 20.26 2.59 -4.84
N ARG A 174 21.36 2.65 -5.62
CA ARG A 174 21.53 1.75 -6.77
C ARG A 174 21.58 0.31 -6.26
N GLY A 175 20.78 -0.57 -6.88
CA GLY A 175 20.71 -1.98 -6.47
C GLY A 175 19.87 -2.25 -5.21
N ALA A 176 19.21 -1.25 -4.61
CA ALA A 176 18.38 -1.45 -3.42
C ALA A 176 17.27 -2.52 -3.62
N PHE A 177 16.84 -2.73 -4.87
CA PHE A 177 15.81 -3.71 -5.24
C PHE A 177 16.38 -4.97 -5.90
N ALA A 178 17.68 -5.26 -5.73
CA ALA A 178 18.26 -6.50 -6.24
C ALA A 178 17.48 -7.71 -5.68
N GLY A 179 16.97 -8.56 -6.56
CA GLY A 179 16.15 -9.72 -6.19
C GLY A 179 14.66 -9.44 -6.02
N ASP A 180 14.22 -8.18 -5.97
CA ASP A 180 12.80 -7.82 -5.76
C ASP A 180 12.26 -6.91 -6.88
N ARG A 181 11.97 -7.55 -8.02
CA ARG A 181 11.54 -6.84 -9.23
C ARG A 181 10.16 -6.21 -9.10
N ALA A 182 9.24 -6.82 -8.34
CA ALA A 182 7.92 -6.27 -8.14
C ALA A 182 7.98 -4.93 -7.37
N LEU A 183 8.75 -4.88 -6.28
CA LEU A 183 8.94 -3.64 -5.53
C LEU A 183 9.71 -2.58 -6.33
N LEU A 184 10.68 -2.98 -7.17
CA LEU A 184 11.32 -2.04 -8.11
C LEU A 184 10.30 -1.41 -9.07
N MET A 185 9.41 -2.21 -9.63
CA MET A 185 8.38 -1.72 -10.56
C MET A 185 7.46 -0.70 -9.87
N LEU A 186 7.04 -0.97 -8.64
CA LEU A 186 6.23 -0.06 -7.84
C LEU A 186 6.97 1.24 -7.50
N ASP A 187 8.23 1.16 -7.07
CA ASP A 187 9.07 2.33 -6.78
C ASP A 187 9.26 3.24 -8.00
N ARG A 188 9.52 2.65 -9.17
CA ARG A 188 9.73 3.40 -10.42
C ARG A 188 8.44 3.99 -10.94
N TRP A 189 7.34 3.26 -10.82
CA TRP A 189 6.01 3.75 -11.17
C TRP A 189 5.62 4.91 -10.27
N ALA A 190 5.84 4.78 -8.96
CA ALA A 190 5.56 5.85 -8.01
C ALA A 190 6.36 7.12 -8.31
N ALA A 191 7.66 6.97 -8.64
CA ALA A 191 8.51 8.09 -9.05
C ALA A 191 8.01 8.78 -10.31
N ALA A 192 7.52 8.02 -11.29
CA ALA A 192 7.03 8.58 -12.54
C ALA A 192 5.77 9.42 -12.33
N ILE A 193 4.87 9.01 -11.43
CA ILE A 193 3.68 9.76 -11.05
C ILE A 193 4.05 11.00 -10.23
N ALA A 194 4.91 10.84 -9.21
CA ALA A 194 5.34 11.93 -8.33
C ALA A 194 6.04 13.07 -9.09
N LYS A 195 6.90 12.74 -10.06
CA LYS A 195 7.58 13.74 -10.94
C LYS A 195 6.62 14.62 -11.74
N ARG A 196 5.35 14.24 -11.83
CA ARG A 196 4.30 14.98 -12.54
C ARG A 196 3.23 15.50 -11.59
N GLY A 197 3.52 15.56 -10.29
CA GLY A 197 2.57 16.05 -9.29
C GLY A 197 1.27 15.25 -9.23
N GLY A 198 1.33 13.93 -9.49
CA GLY A 198 0.14 13.06 -9.48
C GLY A 198 -0.52 12.83 -10.83
N GLU A 199 -0.17 13.59 -11.88
CA GLU A 199 -0.79 13.43 -13.22
C GLU A 199 -0.53 12.04 -13.82
N ARG A 200 -1.61 11.31 -14.12
CA ARG A 200 -1.55 9.95 -14.68
C ARG A 200 -1.37 9.97 -16.19
N ARG A 201 -0.40 9.20 -16.68
CA ARG A 201 -0.17 8.95 -18.11
C ARG A 201 -0.01 7.45 -18.36
N TRP A 202 -1.16 6.78 -18.35
CA TRP A 202 -1.32 5.33 -18.47
C TRP A 202 -0.47 4.66 -19.55
N ARG A 203 -0.37 5.25 -20.75
CA ARG A 203 0.47 4.73 -21.84
C ARG A 203 1.95 4.73 -21.49
N SER A 204 2.48 5.85 -20.97
CA SER A 204 3.89 5.96 -20.60
C SER A 204 4.23 5.12 -19.36
N GLU A 205 3.28 5.00 -18.43
CA GLU A 205 3.41 4.15 -17.25
C GLU A 205 3.45 2.67 -17.64
N GLY A 206 2.58 2.23 -18.56
CA GLY A 206 2.62 0.86 -19.08
C GLY A 206 3.94 0.52 -19.76
N ALA A 207 4.46 1.44 -20.60
CA ALA A 207 5.76 1.26 -21.25
C ALA A 207 6.93 1.22 -20.23
N LEU A 208 6.84 2.00 -19.14
CA LEU A 208 7.80 1.95 -18.05
C LEU A 208 7.79 0.58 -17.36
N LEU A 209 6.61 0.09 -16.95
CA LEU A 209 6.48 -1.20 -16.28
C LEU A 209 7.01 -2.35 -17.14
N PHE A 210 6.74 -2.32 -18.45
CA PHE A 210 7.27 -3.32 -19.38
C PHE A 210 8.81 -3.29 -19.43
N ARG A 211 9.41 -2.10 -19.53
CA ARG A 211 10.88 -1.95 -19.54
C ARG A 211 11.52 -2.45 -18.25
N VAL A 212 11.00 -2.02 -17.10
CA VAL A 212 11.52 -2.41 -15.78
C VAL A 212 11.30 -3.91 -15.55
N GLY A 213 10.14 -4.44 -15.93
CA GLY A 213 9.80 -5.86 -15.79
C GLY A 213 10.68 -6.80 -16.61
N LEU A 214 11.10 -6.38 -17.81
CA LEU A 214 12.00 -7.16 -18.68
C LEU A 214 13.48 -6.95 -18.40
N MET A 215 13.90 -5.70 -18.16
CA MET A 215 15.32 -5.32 -18.12
C MET A 215 15.86 -5.08 -16.72
N GLY A 216 14.98 -4.98 -15.71
CA GLY A 216 15.35 -4.65 -14.33
C GLY A 216 15.86 -3.21 -14.15
N ARG A 217 15.59 -2.31 -15.12
CA ARG A 217 16.04 -0.91 -15.14
C ARG A 217 15.05 0.01 -15.84
#